data_AF-A0A7Y3PKN3-F1
#
_entry.id   AF-A0A7Y3PKN3-F1
#
_cell.length_a   1.000
_cell.length_b   1.000
_cell.length_c   1.000
_cell.angle_alpha   90.00
_cell.angle_beta   90.00
_cell.angle_gamma   90.00
#
_symmetry.space_group_name_H-M   'P 1'
#
loop_
_entity.id
_entity.type
_entity.pdbx_description
1 polymer ?
#
loop_
_entity_poly.entity_id
_entity_poly.type
_entity_poly.pdbx_seq_one_letter_code
_entity_poly.pdbx_strand_id
1 'polypeptide(L)'
;PKYNAGGSSSGSAALVVHGDCDMALGCDQGGSIRIPSSWSGAYGLKPTYGLVPYTGIFPIEQTLDHTGPIAKTVENVALLLEVIAGKDPLDPRQGAVVTKPYTQSLTGDVKGLKLGVVKEGFGWKGASQEDVDSNVRKAASFFSKLGGKVKEISIPMHKDGIHIWNCIGTEGPLAQMILHEGMGLNWQGYYNGGLVDYYGRARRTMADNYPDTVKFVILLGQYMADKYYGRYYGKAQNLVPVLTSAYDKALGEVDILIMPTTPMKAMPLPENPDTATYFTTALGMIQNTCPFDFTHHPAMNVPCAKSDGLPVGMMLIGRHFEDDVVLRAAHAFEKTGSYQ
;
A
#
# COMPACT_ATOMS: atom_id res chain seq x y z
N PRO A 1 19.02 8.50 -14.02
CA PRO A 1 18.23 7.40 -13.40
C PRO A 1 17.88 6.31 -14.42
N LYS A 2 18.23 5.03 -14.14
CA LYS A 2 18.00 3.88 -15.04
C LYS A 2 16.82 3.00 -14.62
N TYR A 3 16.41 3.07 -13.36
CA TYR A 3 15.36 2.24 -12.75
C TYR A 3 14.18 3.08 -12.29
N ASN A 4 13.00 2.47 -12.23
CA ASN A 4 11.78 3.08 -11.72
C ASN A 4 11.84 3.26 -10.20
N ALA A 5 11.39 4.40 -9.68
CA ALA A 5 11.27 4.66 -8.24
C ALA A 5 10.01 4.03 -7.61
N GLY A 6 9.23 3.27 -8.37
CA GLY A 6 7.91 2.76 -8.00
C GLY A 6 6.83 3.81 -8.23
N GLY A 7 5.60 3.55 -7.80
CA GLY A 7 4.52 4.53 -7.94
C GLY A 7 3.25 4.14 -7.18
N SER A 8 2.27 5.05 -7.05
CA SER A 8 2.23 6.39 -7.66
C SER A 8 3.00 7.49 -6.91
N SER A 9 3.33 7.30 -5.62
CA SER A 9 4.08 8.28 -4.79
C SER A 9 5.59 8.27 -5.07
N SER A 10 5.97 8.17 -6.34
CA SER A 10 7.36 8.03 -6.81
C SER A 10 8.23 9.22 -6.42
N GLY A 11 7.71 10.44 -6.64
CA GLY A 11 8.38 11.68 -6.28
C GLY A 11 8.60 11.80 -4.78
N SER A 12 7.60 11.45 -3.97
CA SER A 12 7.71 11.47 -2.51
C SER A 12 8.86 10.59 -2.01
N ALA A 13 8.93 9.34 -2.47
CA ALA A 13 10.01 8.45 -2.07
C ALA A 13 11.38 8.89 -2.61
N ALA A 14 11.45 9.36 -3.86
CA ALA A 14 12.69 9.81 -4.47
C ALA A 14 13.28 11.04 -3.76
N LEU A 15 12.46 12.06 -3.48
CA LEU A 15 12.87 13.28 -2.77
C LEU A 15 13.39 12.96 -1.36
N VAL A 16 12.65 12.11 -0.63
CA VAL A 16 13.05 11.67 0.71
C VAL A 16 14.38 10.94 0.67
N VAL A 17 14.56 9.95 -0.19
CA VAL A 17 15.79 9.15 -0.25
C VAL A 17 16.99 9.99 -0.69
N HIS A 18 16.79 10.87 -1.68
CA HIS A 18 17.81 11.80 -2.17
C HIS A 18 18.23 12.82 -1.10
N GLY A 19 17.32 13.17 -0.18
CA GLY A 19 17.55 14.15 0.89
C GLY A 19 17.09 15.56 0.53
N ASP A 20 16.20 15.70 -0.44
CA ASP A 20 15.59 16.99 -0.80
C ASP A 20 14.47 17.39 0.18
N CYS A 21 13.91 16.43 0.92
CA CYS A 21 13.04 16.66 2.07
C CYS A 21 13.20 15.55 3.13
N ASP A 22 12.85 15.84 4.38
CA ASP A 22 13.00 14.89 5.49
C ASP A 22 11.89 13.83 5.53
N MET A 23 10.69 14.25 5.14
CA MET A 23 9.45 13.48 5.20
C MET A 23 8.53 13.90 4.06
N ALA A 24 7.75 12.96 3.53
CA ALA A 24 6.75 13.23 2.51
C ALA A 24 5.45 12.49 2.79
N LEU A 25 4.34 13.02 2.27
CA LEU A 25 3.07 12.31 2.19
C LEU A 25 3.01 11.52 0.88
N GLY A 26 2.38 10.35 0.94
CA GLY A 26 1.95 9.60 -0.22
C GLY A 26 0.48 9.21 -0.12
N CYS A 27 -0.05 8.68 -1.22
CA CYS A 27 -1.35 8.02 -1.26
C CYS A 27 -1.16 6.54 -1.58
N ASP A 28 -2.04 5.69 -1.06
CA ASP A 28 -1.97 4.24 -1.24
C ASP A 28 -3.37 3.67 -1.52
N GLN A 29 -3.56 3.13 -2.72
CA GLN A 29 -4.80 2.47 -3.17
C GLN A 29 -4.58 1.00 -3.56
N GLY A 30 -3.33 0.57 -3.61
CA GLY A 30 -2.91 -0.74 -4.12
C GLY A 30 -1.43 -1.04 -3.84
N GLY A 31 -0.76 -0.17 -3.11
CA GLY A 31 0.67 -0.17 -2.79
C GLY A 31 1.36 1.19 -2.99
N SER A 32 0.65 2.28 -3.28
CA SER A 32 1.28 3.51 -3.79
C SER A 32 2.13 4.31 -2.79
N ILE A 33 2.14 3.98 -1.49
CA ILE A 33 3.15 4.41 -0.51
C ILE A 33 4.26 3.36 -0.40
N ARG A 34 3.85 2.09 -0.29
CA ARG A 34 4.73 0.96 0.05
C ARG A 34 5.65 0.53 -1.10
N ILE A 35 5.15 0.50 -2.35
CA ILE A 35 5.89 0.15 -3.57
C ILE A 35 7.04 1.14 -3.80
N PRO A 36 6.80 2.47 -3.89
CA PRO A 36 7.91 3.39 -4.13
C PRO A 36 8.90 3.43 -2.96
N SER A 37 8.43 3.20 -1.73
CA SER A 37 9.30 3.02 -0.57
C SER A 37 10.18 1.77 -0.70
N SER A 38 9.62 0.63 -1.13
CA SER A 38 10.35 -0.62 -1.38
C SER A 38 11.45 -0.43 -2.43
N TRP A 39 11.09 0.17 -3.58
CA TRP A 39 11.98 0.29 -4.72
C TRP A 39 13.04 1.39 -4.56
N SER A 40 12.75 2.42 -3.76
CA SER A 40 13.69 3.51 -3.49
C SER A 40 14.51 3.29 -2.21
N GLY A 41 14.13 2.34 -1.35
CA GLY A 41 14.80 2.10 -0.07
C GLY A 41 14.40 3.08 1.04
N ALA A 42 13.15 3.56 1.01
CA ALA A 42 12.55 4.38 2.06
C ALA A 42 11.69 3.54 3.02
N TYR A 43 11.40 4.09 4.19
CA TYR A 43 10.34 3.59 5.06
C TYR A 43 9.03 4.25 4.64
N GLY A 44 7.97 3.47 4.48
CA GLY A 44 6.66 3.98 4.06
C GLY A 44 5.53 3.21 4.69
N LEU A 45 4.64 3.92 5.38
CA LEU A 45 3.51 3.33 6.08
C LEU A 45 2.21 3.70 5.37
N LYS A 46 1.47 2.68 4.93
CA LYS A 46 0.03 2.80 4.72
C LYS A 46 -0.66 2.56 6.06
N PRO A 47 -1.19 3.59 6.72
CA PRO A 47 -1.82 3.41 8.02
C PRO A 47 -3.11 2.58 7.92
N THR A 48 -3.70 2.29 9.07
CA THR A 48 -5.07 1.75 9.13
C THR A 48 -6.01 2.67 8.34
N TYR A 49 -6.93 2.09 7.55
CA TYR A 49 -7.91 2.87 6.80
C TYR A 49 -8.71 3.80 7.72
N GLY A 50 -8.86 5.05 7.31
CA GLY A 50 -9.52 6.09 8.10
C GLY A 50 -8.73 6.61 9.31
N LEU A 51 -7.52 6.11 9.60
CA LEU A 51 -6.69 6.68 10.66
C LEU A 51 -6.21 8.09 10.33
N VAL A 52 -5.76 8.29 9.09
CA VAL A 52 -5.37 9.59 8.56
C VAL A 52 -6.49 10.06 7.62
N PRO A 53 -7.02 11.28 7.79
CA PRO A 53 -8.09 11.78 6.94
C PRO A 53 -7.59 12.01 5.51
N TYR A 54 -8.45 11.70 4.54
CA TYR A 54 -8.22 11.89 3.11
C TYR A 54 -8.74 13.24 2.59
N THR A 55 -9.22 14.11 3.48
CA THR A 55 -9.75 15.43 3.16
C THR A 55 -8.75 16.26 2.36
N GLY A 56 -9.19 16.74 1.18
CA GLY A 56 -8.38 17.57 0.29
C GLY A 56 -7.49 16.81 -0.68
N ILE A 57 -7.43 15.48 -0.60
CA ILE A 57 -6.68 14.62 -1.52
C ILE A 57 -7.59 14.15 -2.65
N PHE A 58 -7.05 14.06 -3.88
CA PHE A 58 -7.81 13.62 -5.06
C PHE A 58 -8.22 12.14 -4.92
N PRO A 59 -9.52 11.80 -4.85
CA PRO A 59 -9.95 10.43 -4.63
C PRO A 59 -9.87 9.57 -5.89
N ILE A 60 -9.60 8.27 -5.68
CA ILE A 60 -9.63 7.26 -6.75
C ILE A 60 -10.82 6.33 -6.54
N GLU A 61 -10.85 5.65 -5.40
CA GLU A 61 -11.93 4.77 -4.99
C GLU A 61 -12.02 4.81 -3.48
N GLN A 62 -13.20 5.21 -2.98
CA GLN A 62 -13.37 5.59 -1.60
C GLN A 62 -12.99 4.47 -0.63
N THR A 63 -13.26 3.21 -0.97
CA THR A 63 -12.94 2.04 -0.14
C THR A 63 -11.48 1.59 -0.21
N LEU A 64 -10.67 2.18 -1.10
CA LEU A 64 -9.23 1.90 -1.25
C LEU A 64 -8.33 3.06 -0.80
N ASP A 65 -8.84 4.29 -0.78
CA ASP A 65 -8.03 5.50 -0.58
C ASP A 65 -7.39 5.59 0.82
N HIS A 66 -6.06 5.53 0.88
CA HIS A 66 -5.26 5.85 2.08
C HIS A 66 -4.27 6.96 1.79
N THR A 67 -3.88 7.70 2.84
CA THR A 67 -2.70 8.55 2.84
C THR A 67 -1.83 8.25 4.05
N GLY A 68 -0.53 8.51 3.94
CA GLY A 68 0.41 8.19 4.99
C GLY A 68 1.85 8.66 4.72
N PRO A 69 2.73 8.47 5.71
CA PRO A 69 4.09 9.00 5.69
C PRO A 69 5.08 8.12 4.92
N ILE A 70 6.05 8.79 4.29
CA ILE A 70 7.28 8.24 3.72
C ILE A 70 8.47 9.01 4.31
N ALA A 71 9.48 8.30 4.82
CA ALA A 71 10.68 8.91 5.40
C ALA A 71 11.92 7.99 5.29
N LYS A 72 13.10 8.52 5.66
CA LYS A 72 14.37 7.75 5.72
C LYS A 72 14.55 6.94 7.01
N THR A 73 13.74 7.20 8.04
CA THR A 73 13.82 6.51 9.34
C THR A 73 12.43 6.16 9.85
N VAL A 74 12.35 5.11 10.68
CA VAL A 74 11.08 4.75 11.34
C VAL A 74 10.61 5.86 12.28
N GLU A 75 11.55 6.57 12.91
CA GLU A 75 11.27 7.73 13.77
C GLU A 75 10.50 8.83 13.03
N ASN A 76 10.97 9.21 11.84
CA ASN A 76 10.30 10.24 11.04
C ASN A 76 8.94 9.75 10.50
N VAL A 77 8.79 8.47 10.16
CA VAL A 77 7.48 7.89 9.80
C VAL A 77 6.51 8.02 10.97
N ALA A 78 6.94 7.64 12.19
CA ALA A 78 6.09 7.71 13.39
C ALA A 78 5.76 9.16 13.76
N LEU A 79 6.73 10.07 13.67
CA LEU A 79 6.54 11.49 13.95
C LEU A 79 5.50 12.11 13.00
N LEU A 80 5.63 11.88 11.69
CA LEU A 80 4.67 12.40 10.72
C LEU A 80 3.29 11.76 10.93
N LEU A 81 3.22 10.44 11.20
CA LEU A 81 1.95 9.78 11.54
C LEU A 81 1.28 10.42 12.76
N GLU A 82 2.03 10.70 13.82
CA GLU A 82 1.52 11.31 15.05
C GLU A 82 0.93 12.70 14.83
N VAL A 83 1.45 13.44 13.84
CA VAL A 83 0.92 14.75 13.46
C VAL A 83 -0.35 14.65 12.61
N ILE A 84 -0.42 13.71 11.67
CA ILE A 84 -1.50 13.66 10.67
C ILE A 84 -2.65 12.71 11.03
N ALA A 85 -2.42 11.74 11.92
CA ALA A 85 -3.44 10.81 12.35
C ALA A 85 -4.46 11.50 13.28
N GLY A 86 -5.73 11.22 13.08
CA GLY A 86 -6.77 11.81 13.90
C GLY A 86 -8.09 11.98 13.16
N LYS A 87 -9.13 12.21 13.94
CA LYS A 87 -10.47 12.42 13.40
C LYS A 87 -10.58 13.79 12.73
N ASP A 88 -11.11 13.78 11.52
CA ASP A 88 -11.58 14.92 10.76
C ASP A 88 -13.07 14.70 10.44
N PRO A 89 -14.00 15.55 10.90
CA PRO A 89 -15.42 15.38 10.59
C PRO A 89 -15.76 15.54 9.09
N LEU A 90 -14.80 15.93 8.27
CA LEU A 90 -14.97 16.16 6.85
C LEU A 90 -14.75 14.92 5.97
N ASP A 91 -14.16 13.83 6.49
CA ASP A 91 -13.86 12.63 5.70
C ASP A 91 -14.82 11.46 6.02
N PRO A 92 -15.64 11.01 5.05
CA PRO A 92 -16.56 9.88 5.24
C PRO A 92 -15.87 8.54 5.50
N ARG A 93 -14.57 8.42 5.22
CA ARG A 93 -13.81 7.18 5.39
C ARG A 93 -13.56 6.86 6.86
N GLN A 94 -13.62 7.87 7.71
CA GLN A 94 -13.25 7.76 9.11
C GLN A 94 -14.41 7.21 9.95
N GLY A 95 -14.24 5.98 10.43
CA GLY A 95 -15.09 5.38 11.44
C GLY A 95 -14.68 5.76 12.87
N ALA A 96 -14.55 4.76 13.73
CA ALA A 96 -14.04 4.93 15.09
C ALA A 96 -12.51 5.04 15.09
N VAL A 97 -12.00 6.24 14.78
CA VAL A 97 -10.55 6.52 14.73
C VAL A 97 -9.93 6.38 16.12
N VAL A 98 -8.89 5.55 16.22
CA VAL A 98 -8.09 5.38 17.43
C VAL A 98 -6.65 5.80 17.15
N THR A 99 -6.23 6.90 17.76
CA THR A 99 -4.84 7.38 17.71
C THR A 99 -4.04 6.90 18.91
N LYS A 100 -2.72 6.84 18.77
CA LYS A 100 -1.77 6.45 19.82
C LYS A 100 -0.53 7.36 19.78
N PRO A 101 0.26 7.44 20.86
CA PRO A 101 1.53 8.18 20.85
C PRO A 101 2.61 7.37 20.09
N TYR A 102 2.57 7.39 18.76
CA TYR A 102 3.36 6.52 17.88
C TYR A 102 4.87 6.66 18.09
N THR A 103 5.36 7.87 18.33
CA THR A 103 6.79 8.12 18.63
C THR A 103 7.22 7.48 19.94
N GLN A 104 6.36 7.46 20.96
CA GLN A 104 6.63 6.83 22.26
C GLN A 104 6.60 5.30 22.18
N SER A 105 5.91 4.74 21.19
CA SER A 105 5.88 3.30 20.93
C SER A 105 7.16 2.76 20.29
N LEU A 106 8.09 3.62 19.88
CA LEU A 106 9.38 3.26 19.29
C LEU A 106 10.39 2.77 20.35
N THR A 107 10.04 1.73 21.10
CA THR A 107 10.94 1.14 22.10
C THR A 107 12.12 0.42 21.45
N GLY A 108 11.93 -0.11 20.24
CA GLY A 108 12.89 -0.97 19.56
C GLY A 108 12.98 -2.38 20.18
N ASP A 109 12.05 -2.71 21.08
CA ASP A 109 11.96 -4.01 21.73
C ASP A 109 10.81 -4.82 21.11
N VAL A 110 11.14 -6.04 20.67
CA VAL A 110 10.22 -7.02 20.09
C VAL A 110 10.20 -8.32 20.89
N LYS A 111 10.78 -8.33 22.10
CA LYS A 111 10.82 -9.50 22.96
C LYS A 111 9.39 -9.98 23.24
N GLY A 112 9.13 -11.23 22.86
CA GLY A 112 7.83 -11.87 23.04
C GLY A 112 6.79 -11.58 21.96
N LEU A 113 7.03 -10.63 21.05
CA LEU A 113 6.17 -10.46 19.87
C LEU A 113 6.18 -11.72 19.03
N LYS A 114 5.01 -12.11 18.53
CA LYS A 114 4.85 -13.21 17.59
C LYS A 114 4.82 -12.65 16.18
N LEU A 115 5.64 -13.18 15.29
CA LEU A 115 5.73 -12.72 13.90
C LEU A 115 5.45 -13.89 12.95
N GLY A 116 4.51 -13.70 12.04
CA GLY A 116 4.07 -14.69 11.07
C GLY A 116 4.62 -14.41 9.68
N VAL A 117 5.53 -15.24 9.18
CA VAL A 117 5.97 -15.18 7.78
C VAL A 117 4.88 -15.83 6.92
N VAL A 118 4.18 -15.04 6.11
CA VAL A 118 3.02 -15.49 5.33
C VAL A 118 3.50 -16.26 4.10
N LYS A 119 3.22 -17.56 4.04
CA LYS A 119 3.71 -18.45 2.96
C LYS A 119 3.31 -17.93 1.58
N GLU A 120 2.07 -17.50 1.45
CA GLU A 120 1.47 -17.04 0.20
C GLU A 120 2.01 -15.68 -0.25
N GLY A 121 2.72 -14.94 0.59
CA GLY A 121 3.40 -13.69 0.19
C GLY A 121 4.64 -13.90 -0.67
N PHE A 122 5.09 -15.15 -0.84
CA PHE A 122 6.31 -15.52 -1.59
C PHE A 122 5.95 -16.36 -2.83
N GLY A 123 6.94 -16.57 -3.71
CA GLY A 123 6.87 -17.51 -4.81
C GLY A 123 5.75 -17.22 -5.81
N TRP A 124 5.47 -15.95 -6.08
CA TRP A 124 4.48 -15.56 -7.09
C TRP A 124 4.97 -15.94 -8.49
N LYS A 125 4.30 -16.92 -9.11
CA LYS A 125 4.65 -17.40 -10.45
C LYS A 125 4.64 -16.25 -11.46
N GLY A 126 5.76 -16.06 -12.16
CA GLY A 126 5.92 -15.02 -13.17
C GLY A 126 6.14 -13.60 -12.63
N ALA A 127 6.30 -13.45 -11.31
CA ALA A 127 6.51 -12.15 -10.67
C ALA A 127 7.65 -12.17 -9.65
N SER A 128 7.71 -13.18 -8.77
CA SER A 128 8.73 -13.27 -7.72
C SER A 128 10.13 -13.46 -8.29
N GLN A 129 11.07 -12.64 -7.81
CA GLN A 129 12.50 -12.86 -7.95
C GLN A 129 13.00 -13.61 -6.70
N GLU A 130 13.79 -14.67 -6.90
CA GLU A 130 14.24 -15.55 -5.81
C GLU A 130 15.11 -14.84 -4.76
N ASP A 131 15.91 -13.86 -5.20
CA ASP A 131 16.75 -13.06 -4.33
C ASP A 131 15.93 -12.12 -3.43
N VAL A 132 14.80 -11.59 -3.91
CA VAL A 132 13.87 -10.81 -3.09
C VAL A 132 13.25 -11.69 -2.00
N ASP A 133 12.67 -12.82 -2.40
CA ASP A 133 12.00 -13.74 -1.48
C ASP A 133 12.98 -14.26 -0.40
N SER A 134 14.20 -14.66 -0.81
CA SER A 134 15.21 -15.16 0.11
C SER A 134 15.74 -14.07 1.06
N ASN A 135 15.97 -12.85 0.57
CA ASN A 135 16.40 -11.74 1.42
C ASN A 135 15.35 -11.36 2.47
N VAL A 136 14.07 -11.36 2.11
CA VAL A 136 13.00 -11.05 3.08
C VAL A 136 12.84 -12.17 4.11
N ARG A 137 12.97 -13.45 3.73
CA ARG A 137 13.00 -14.55 4.71
C ARG A 137 14.18 -14.44 5.67
N LYS A 138 15.36 -14.07 5.14
CA LYS A 138 16.54 -13.80 5.95
C LYS A 138 16.31 -12.61 6.89
N ALA A 139 15.73 -11.52 6.40
CA ALA A 139 15.36 -10.35 7.19
C ALA A 139 14.41 -10.72 8.35
N ALA A 140 13.36 -11.50 8.06
CA ALA A 140 12.42 -11.97 9.07
C ALA A 140 13.11 -12.76 10.20
N SER A 141 14.17 -13.52 9.90
CA SER A 141 14.91 -14.29 10.91
C SER A 141 15.65 -13.42 11.94
N PHE A 142 15.93 -12.14 11.64
CA PHE A 142 16.56 -11.23 12.61
C PHE A 142 15.65 -10.93 13.80
N PHE A 143 14.33 -10.97 13.63
CA PHE A 143 13.40 -10.79 14.75
C PHE A 143 13.58 -11.88 15.82
N SER A 144 13.95 -13.11 15.44
CA SER A 144 14.28 -14.16 16.41
C SER A 144 15.50 -13.80 17.27
N LYS A 145 16.51 -13.15 16.68
CA LYS A 145 17.70 -12.68 17.41
C LYS A 145 17.37 -11.55 18.39
N LEU A 146 16.33 -10.77 18.09
CA LEU A 146 15.81 -9.70 18.94
C LEU A 146 14.80 -10.19 19.99
N GLY A 147 14.60 -11.51 20.13
CA GLY A 147 13.69 -12.10 21.12
C GLY A 147 12.23 -12.21 20.66
N GLY A 148 11.93 -11.92 19.39
CA GLY A 148 10.65 -12.20 18.76
C GLY A 148 10.48 -13.70 18.46
N LYS A 149 9.23 -14.14 18.33
CA LYS A 149 8.86 -15.53 18.02
C LYS A 149 8.40 -15.60 16.57
N VAL A 150 9.29 -15.98 15.67
CA VAL A 150 9.00 -16.08 14.25
C VAL A 150 8.48 -17.47 13.91
N LYS A 151 7.33 -17.55 13.24
CA LYS A 151 6.79 -18.80 12.66
C LYS A 151 6.27 -18.56 11.26
N GLU A 152 6.21 -19.59 10.43
CA GLU A 152 5.44 -19.50 9.19
C GLU A 152 3.95 -19.59 9.47
N ILE A 153 3.14 -18.87 8.69
CA ILE A 153 1.68 -18.92 8.74
C ILE A 153 1.12 -18.99 7.31
N SER A 154 0.00 -19.68 7.15
CA SER A 154 -0.67 -19.82 5.84
C SER A 154 -1.97 -19.04 5.86
N ILE A 155 -2.14 -18.20 4.84
CA ILE A 155 -3.35 -17.45 4.54
C ILE A 155 -3.66 -17.68 3.05
N PRO A 156 -4.27 -18.83 2.68
CA PRO A 156 -4.42 -19.22 1.27
C PRO A 156 -5.09 -18.14 0.40
N MET A 157 -6.13 -17.49 0.94
CA MET A 157 -6.90 -16.45 0.25
C MET A 157 -6.10 -15.16 -0.02
N HIS A 158 -4.90 -15.01 0.54
CA HIS A 158 -3.99 -13.93 0.14
C HIS A 158 -3.71 -13.96 -1.37
N LYS A 159 -3.62 -15.16 -1.98
CA LYS A 159 -3.43 -15.30 -3.43
C LYS A 159 -4.63 -14.79 -4.24
N ASP A 160 -5.82 -14.78 -3.66
CA ASP A 160 -7.03 -14.26 -4.30
C ASP A 160 -7.15 -12.72 -4.17
N GLY A 161 -6.39 -12.11 -3.26
CA GLY A 161 -6.51 -10.70 -2.91
C GLY A 161 -6.33 -9.75 -4.10
N ILE A 162 -5.39 -10.04 -5.00
CA ILE A 162 -5.20 -9.25 -6.23
C ILE A 162 -6.41 -9.31 -7.17
N HIS A 163 -7.14 -10.43 -7.21
CA HIS A 163 -8.32 -10.57 -8.05
C HIS A 163 -9.51 -9.80 -7.47
N ILE A 164 -9.68 -9.85 -6.16
CA ILE A 164 -10.69 -9.05 -5.44
C ILE A 164 -10.40 -7.56 -5.65
N TRP A 165 -9.15 -7.15 -5.44
CA TRP A 165 -8.72 -5.78 -5.67
C TRP A 165 -8.98 -5.35 -7.12
N ASN A 166 -8.62 -6.16 -8.13
CA ASN A 166 -8.80 -5.77 -9.53
C ASN A 166 -10.28 -5.49 -9.89
N CYS A 167 -11.23 -6.21 -9.29
CA CYS A 167 -12.66 -5.90 -9.50
C CYS A 167 -13.04 -4.55 -8.89
N ILE A 168 -12.56 -4.25 -7.67
CA ILE A 168 -12.82 -2.97 -6.98
C ILE A 168 -12.09 -1.83 -7.71
N GLY A 169 -10.79 -1.96 -7.92
CA GLY A 169 -9.89 -1.01 -8.57
C GLY A 169 -10.09 -0.83 -10.08
N THR A 170 -11.09 -1.50 -10.68
CA THR A 170 -11.49 -1.24 -12.08
C THR A 170 -12.86 -0.54 -12.14
N GLU A 171 -13.92 -1.17 -11.63
CA GLU A 171 -15.28 -0.59 -11.69
C GLU A 171 -15.45 0.59 -10.71
N GLY A 172 -14.75 0.57 -9.57
CA GLY A 172 -14.80 1.63 -8.57
C GLY A 172 -14.22 2.95 -9.08
N PRO A 173 -12.95 3.01 -9.53
CA PRO A 173 -12.39 4.22 -10.12
C PRO A 173 -13.12 4.69 -11.37
N LEU A 174 -13.68 3.79 -12.19
CA LEU A 174 -14.58 4.23 -13.25
C LEU A 174 -15.74 5.04 -12.68
N ALA A 175 -16.48 4.49 -11.72
CA ALA A 175 -17.66 5.12 -11.16
C ALA A 175 -17.30 6.44 -10.44
N GLN A 176 -16.30 6.41 -9.57
CA GLN A 176 -15.95 7.55 -8.72
C GLN A 176 -14.98 8.52 -9.39
N MET A 177 -13.77 8.05 -9.73
CA MET A 177 -12.71 8.90 -10.28
C MET A 177 -13.12 9.50 -11.62
N ILE A 178 -13.67 8.70 -12.53
CA ILE A 178 -13.91 9.12 -13.91
C ILE A 178 -15.32 9.70 -14.12
N LEU A 179 -16.38 8.94 -13.81
CA LEU A 179 -17.75 9.36 -14.11
C LEU A 179 -18.25 10.44 -13.15
N HIS A 180 -17.70 10.48 -11.94
CA HIS A 180 -18.08 11.42 -10.87
C HIS A 180 -16.90 12.27 -10.36
N GLU A 181 -15.97 12.54 -11.26
CA GLU A 181 -15.02 13.64 -11.16
C GLU A 181 -14.13 13.63 -9.89
N GLY A 182 -13.64 12.45 -9.51
CA GLY A 182 -12.83 12.24 -8.31
C GLY A 182 -13.69 12.11 -7.06
N MET A 183 -14.42 13.16 -6.69
CA MET A 183 -15.12 13.20 -5.40
C MET A 183 -16.30 12.21 -5.31
N GLY A 184 -16.81 11.70 -6.42
CA GLY A 184 -17.93 10.77 -6.36
C GLY A 184 -19.23 11.45 -5.92
N LEU A 185 -20.20 10.64 -5.49
CA LEU A 185 -21.49 11.06 -4.97
C LEU A 185 -21.89 10.16 -3.79
N ASN A 186 -22.97 10.52 -3.08
CA ASN A 186 -23.65 9.67 -2.10
C ASN A 186 -22.91 9.41 -0.77
N TRP A 187 -22.08 10.36 -0.31
CA TRP A 187 -21.49 10.33 1.02
C TRP A 187 -21.51 11.73 1.66
N GLN A 188 -21.38 11.79 2.99
CA GLN A 188 -21.37 13.05 3.75
C GLN A 188 -19.93 13.45 4.05
N GLY A 189 -19.60 14.74 3.89
CA GLY A 189 -18.25 15.26 4.16
C GLY A 189 -17.92 16.47 3.30
N TYR A 190 -16.63 16.79 3.21
CA TYR A 190 -16.15 17.91 2.40
C TYR A 190 -16.03 17.55 0.92
N TYR A 191 -16.66 18.38 0.07
CA TYR A 191 -16.50 18.34 -1.38
C TYR A 191 -15.77 19.59 -1.88
N ASN A 192 -14.71 19.38 -2.66
CA ASN A 192 -13.99 20.47 -3.33
C ASN A 192 -14.68 20.79 -4.68
N GLY A 193 -15.63 21.71 -4.65
CA GLY A 193 -16.40 22.09 -5.85
C GLY A 193 -15.54 22.64 -6.99
N GLY A 194 -14.45 23.37 -6.69
CA GLY A 194 -13.53 23.89 -7.70
C GLY A 194 -12.76 22.79 -8.41
N LEU A 195 -12.31 21.76 -7.67
CA LEU A 195 -11.64 20.60 -8.24
C LEU A 195 -12.58 19.77 -9.13
N VAL A 196 -13.81 19.51 -8.67
CA VAL A 196 -14.85 18.77 -9.42
C VAL A 196 -15.15 19.47 -10.76
N ASP A 197 -15.36 20.79 -10.72
CA ASP A 197 -15.63 21.60 -11.91
C ASP A 197 -14.44 21.60 -12.89
N TYR A 198 -13.23 21.82 -12.38
CA TYR A 198 -12.02 21.80 -13.19
C TYR A 198 -11.77 20.44 -13.83
N TYR A 199 -11.72 19.38 -13.03
CA TYR A 199 -11.41 18.03 -13.51
C TYR A 199 -12.46 17.55 -14.51
N GLY A 200 -13.75 17.82 -14.25
CA GLY A 200 -14.82 17.52 -15.20
C GLY A 200 -14.59 18.14 -16.57
N ARG A 201 -14.29 19.45 -16.64
CA ARG A 201 -13.97 20.09 -17.94
C ARG A 201 -12.71 19.48 -18.56
N ALA A 202 -11.64 19.37 -17.79
CA ALA A 202 -10.34 18.91 -18.27
C ALA A 202 -10.41 17.50 -18.87
N ARG A 203 -11.01 16.53 -18.16
CA ARG A 203 -11.08 15.13 -18.63
C ARG A 203 -11.81 14.97 -19.96
N ARG A 204 -12.78 15.84 -20.25
CA ARG A 204 -13.57 15.79 -21.49
C ARG A 204 -12.81 16.37 -22.68
N THR A 205 -11.97 17.36 -22.44
CA THR A 205 -11.17 18.01 -23.49
C THR A 205 -9.77 17.41 -23.67
N MET A 206 -9.30 16.61 -22.70
CA MET A 206 -7.92 16.12 -22.64
C MET A 206 -7.83 14.61 -22.35
N ALA A 207 -8.87 13.83 -22.66
CA ALA A 207 -8.93 12.40 -22.35
C ALA A 207 -7.74 11.60 -22.95
N ASP A 208 -7.21 12.03 -24.10
CA ASP A 208 -6.07 11.38 -24.75
C ASP A 208 -4.78 11.46 -23.91
N ASN A 209 -4.69 12.41 -22.97
CA ASN A 209 -3.53 12.60 -22.10
C ASN A 209 -3.49 11.60 -20.93
N TYR A 210 -4.53 10.78 -20.72
CA TYR A 210 -4.48 9.76 -19.68
C TYR A 210 -3.37 8.73 -19.94
N PRO A 211 -2.67 8.27 -18.89
CA PRO A 211 -1.83 7.08 -18.98
C PRO A 211 -2.66 5.86 -19.44
N ASP A 212 -2.02 4.93 -20.13
CA ASP A 212 -2.73 3.76 -20.68
C ASP A 212 -3.34 2.88 -19.58
N THR A 213 -2.79 2.89 -18.36
CA THR A 213 -3.43 2.23 -17.20
C THR A 213 -4.78 2.84 -16.84
N VAL A 214 -4.92 4.17 -16.92
CA VAL A 214 -6.20 4.85 -16.67
C VAL A 214 -7.16 4.62 -17.83
N LYS A 215 -6.67 4.67 -19.09
CA LYS A 215 -7.49 4.33 -20.25
C LYS A 215 -8.01 2.89 -20.18
N PHE A 216 -7.20 1.94 -19.70
CA PHE A 216 -7.63 0.57 -19.44
C PHE A 216 -8.75 0.50 -18.41
N VAL A 217 -8.64 1.21 -17.28
CA VAL A 217 -9.71 1.31 -16.28
C VAL A 217 -11.00 1.87 -16.89
N ILE A 218 -10.91 2.93 -17.71
CA ILE A 218 -12.07 3.53 -18.38
C ILE A 218 -12.74 2.51 -19.31
N LEU A 219 -11.96 1.87 -20.19
CA LEU A 219 -12.50 0.96 -21.21
C LEU A 219 -13.05 -0.33 -20.61
N LEU A 220 -12.26 -1.00 -19.77
CA LEU A 220 -12.67 -2.25 -19.12
C LEU A 220 -13.80 -2.00 -18.12
N GLY A 221 -13.69 -0.94 -17.31
CA GLY A 221 -14.72 -0.55 -16.37
C GLY A 221 -16.05 -0.28 -17.07
N GLN A 222 -16.06 0.54 -18.13
CA GLN A 222 -17.30 0.83 -18.86
C GLN A 222 -17.89 -0.44 -19.46
N TYR A 223 -17.06 -1.29 -20.08
CA TYR A 223 -17.51 -2.59 -20.59
C TYR A 223 -18.13 -3.46 -19.48
N MET A 224 -17.51 -3.52 -18.30
CA MET A 224 -18.03 -4.29 -17.16
C MET A 224 -19.34 -3.72 -16.63
N ALA A 225 -19.44 -2.39 -16.52
CA ALA A 225 -20.67 -1.71 -16.14
C ALA A 225 -21.82 -2.02 -17.12
N ASP A 226 -21.55 -1.96 -18.43
CA ASP A 226 -22.56 -2.17 -19.47
C ASP A 226 -22.99 -3.64 -19.60
N LYS A 227 -22.07 -4.59 -19.42
CA LYS A 227 -22.34 -6.03 -19.64
C LYS A 227 -22.71 -6.78 -18.37
N TYR A 228 -22.15 -6.36 -17.24
CA TYR A 228 -22.25 -7.07 -15.98
C TYR A 228 -22.88 -6.23 -14.87
N TYR A 229 -23.18 -4.96 -15.11
CA TYR A 229 -24.02 -4.12 -14.25
C TYR A 229 -23.49 -4.02 -12.80
N GLY A 230 -22.17 -3.90 -12.63
CA GLY A 230 -21.55 -3.85 -11.29
C GLY A 230 -21.52 -5.17 -10.53
N ARG A 231 -21.89 -6.29 -11.17
CA ARG A 231 -21.94 -7.61 -10.52
C ARG A 231 -20.60 -8.04 -9.95
N TYR A 232 -19.50 -7.77 -10.66
CA TYR A 232 -18.17 -8.19 -10.21
C TYR A 232 -17.65 -7.30 -9.10
N TYR A 233 -17.85 -5.98 -9.19
CA TYR A 233 -17.66 -5.06 -8.06
C TYR A 233 -18.40 -5.53 -6.80
N GLY A 234 -19.70 -5.81 -6.89
CA GLY A 234 -20.50 -6.27 -5.75
C GLY A 234 -20.03 -7.62 -5.18
N LYS A 235 -19.63 -8.56 -6.05
CA LYS A 235 -19.02 -9.83 -5.61
C LYS A 235 -17.70 -9.62 -4.88
N ALA A 236 -16.84 -8.74 -5.39
CA ALA A 236 -15.57 -8.43 -4.76
C ALA A 236 -15.78 -7.78 -3.39
N GLN A 237 -16.69 -6.80 -3.28
CA GLN A 237 -17.07 -6.19 -2.00
C GLN A 237 -17.59 -7.25 -1.00
N ASN A 238 -18.38 -8.23 -1.43
CA ASN A 238 -18.83 -9.32 -0.56
C ASN A 238 -17.70 -10.29 -0.13
N LEU A 239 -16.58 -10.34 -0.85
CA LEU A 239 -15.40 -11.13 -0.47
C LEU A 239 -14.45 -10.37 0.45
N VAL A 240 -14.55 -9.02 0.53
CA VAL A 240 -13.72 -8.19 1.41
C VAL A 240 -13.80 -8.65 2.88
N PRO A 241 -14.98 -8.84 3.49
CA PRO A 241 -15.06 -9.32 4.87
C PRO A 241 -14.45 -10.72 5.07
N VAL A 242 -14.52 -11.58 4.04
CA VAL A 242 -13.98 -12.95 4.10
C VAL A 242 -12.45 -12.92 4.16
N LEU A 243 -11.81 -12.14 3.28
CA LEU A 243 -10.35 -12.00 3.30
C LEU A 243 -9.87 -11.21 4.52
N THR A 244 -10.61 -10.19 4.93
CA THR A 244 -10.32 -9.44 6.17
C THR A 244 -10.31 -10.40 7.37
N SER A 245 -11.35 -11.22 7.52
CA SER A 245 -11.42 -12.24 8.57
C SER A 245 -10.29 -13.26 8.52
N ALA A 246 -9.77 -13.59 7.33
CA ALA A 246 -8.64 -14.49 7.18
C ALA A 246 -7.33 -13.86 7.72
N TYR A 247 -7.09 -12.57 7.48
CA TYR A 247 -5.98 -11.83 8.10
C TYR A 247 -6.18 -11.66 9.60
N ASP A 248 -7.38 -11.30 10.06
CA ASP A 248 -7.70 -11.14 11.48
C ASP A 248 -7.45 -12.44 12.25
N LYS A 249 -7.87 -13.59 11.69
CA LYS A 249 -7.60 -14.90 12.27
C LYS A 249 -6.10 -15.16 12.41
N ALA A 250 -5.32 -14.85 11.36
CA ALA A 250 -3.88 -15.00 11.39
C ALA A 250 -3.23 -14.07 12.43
N LEU A 251 -3.68 -12.81 12.50
CA LEU A 251 -3.29 -11.82 13.49
C LEU A 251 -3.84 -12.10 14.90
N GLY A 252 -4.75 -13.07 15.06
CA GLY A 252 -5.10 -13.65 16.36
C GLY A 252 -4.03 -14.62 16.87
N GLU A 253 -3.24 -15.21 15.96
CA GLU A 253 -2.15 -16.12 16.30
C GLU A 253 -0.78 -15.44 16.42
N VAL A 254 -0.56 -14.37 15.65
CA VAL A 254 0.66 -13.57 15.62
C VAL A 254 0.34 -12.08 15.76
N ASP A 255 1.32 -11.27 16.15
CA ASP A 255 1.12 -9.82 16.31
C ASP A 255 1.44 -9.05 15.03
N ILE A 256 2.36 -9.56 14.21
CA ILE A 256 2.77 -8.98 12.92
C ILE A 256 2.83 -10.06 11.85
N LEU A 257 2.28 -9.78 10.68
CA LEU A 257 2.52 -10.57 9.47
C LEU A 257 3.69 -9.99 8.68
N ILE A 258 4.49 -10.86 8.06
CA ILE A 258 5.68 -10.51 7.28
C ILE A 258 5.61 -11.16 5.90
N MET A 259 5.91 -10.38 4.86
CA MET A 259 6.11 -10.83 3.48
C MET A 259 6.94 -9.79 2.70
N PRO A 260 7.41 -10.08 1.47
CA PRO A 260 8.03 -9.06 0.62
C PRO A 260 7.03 -7.95 0.32
N THR A 261 7.47 -6.69 0.33
CA THR A 261 6.59 -5.58 -0.07
C THR A 261 6.22 -5.71 -1.54
N THR A 262 7.21 -5.95 -2.39
CA THR A 262 7.02 -6.26 -3.81
C THR A 262 7.68 -7.60 -4.11
N PRO A 263 7.14 -8.42 -5.04
CA PRO A 263 7.76 -9.71 -5.39
C PRO A 263 9.09 -9.55 -6.14
N MET A 264 9.39 -8.34 -6.62
CA MET A 264 10.56 -8.02 -7.44
C MET A 264 11.19 -6.69 -7.01
N LYS A 265 12.44 -6.49 -7.42
CA LYS A 265 13.17 -5.21 -7.32
C LYS A 265 12.64 -4.21 -8.35
N ALA A 266 13.11 -2.96 -8.23
CA ALA A 266 12.83 -1.91 -9.20
C ALA A 266 13.15 -2.37 -10.63
N MET A 267 12.17 -2.23 -11.53
CA MET A 267 12.37 -2.55 -12.95
C MET A 267 13.07 -1.38 -13.67
N PRO A 268 13.87 -1.64 -14.72
CA PRO A 268 14.38 -0.59 -15.59
C PRO A 268 13.25 0.28 -16.13
N LEU A 269 13.53 1.57 -16.34
CA LEU A 269 12.60 2.43 -17.06
C LEU A 269 12.51 1.94 -18.52
N PRO A 270 11.32 1.57 -19.01
CA PRO A 270 11.20 1.06 -20.37
C PRO A 270 11.34 2.20 -21.37
N GLU A 271 12.06 1.96 -22.46
CA GLU A 271 12.12 2.86 -23.62
C GLU A 271 11.10 2.38 -24.65
N ASN A 272 10.03 3.15 -24.86
CA ASN A 272 8.94 2.83 -25.79
C ASN A 272 8.41 1.37 -25.66
N PRO A 273 7.95 0.95 -24.47
CA PRO A 273 7.49 -0.41 -24.26
C PRO A 273 6.30 -0.76 -25.16
N ASP A 274 6.18 -2.04 -25.53
CA ASP A 274 4.92 -2.57 -26.02
C ASP A 274 3.85 -2.55 -24.90
N THR A 275 2.58 -2.75 -25.27
CA THR A 275 1.46 -2.70 -24.31
C THR A 275 1.66 -3.68 -23.16
N ALA A 276 2.06 -4.92 -23.42
CA ALA A 276 2.20 -5.93 -22.38
C ALA A 276 3.31 -5.57 -21.38
N THR A 277 4.44 -5.06 -21.87
CA THR A 277 5.57 -4.60 -21.07
C THR A 277 5.17 -3.37 -20.25
N TYR A 278 4.43 -2.43 -20.83
CA TYR A 278 3.93 -1.26 -20.12
C TYR A 278 3.07 -1.64 -18.91
N PHE A 279 2.06 -2.50 -19.10
CA PHE A 279 1.18 -2.94 -18.02
C PHE A 279 1.91 -3.79 -16.98
N THR A 280 2.81 -4.68 -17.40
CA THR A 280 3.64 -5.46 -16.48
C THR A 280 4.50 -4.53 -15.63
N THR A 281 5.09 -3.50 -16.24
CA THR A 281 5.94 -2.52 -15.53
C THR A 281 5.14 -1.64 -14.57
N ALA A 282 3.87 -1.36 -14.87
CA ALA A 282 3.01 -0.47 -14.10
C ALA A 282 2.24 -1.17 -12.97
N LEU A 283 1.80 -2.42 -13.16
CA LEU A 283 0.89 -3.12 -12.25
C LEU A 283 1.39 -4.50 -11.80
N GLY A 284 2.52 -4.99 -12.36
CA GLY A 284 3.02 -6.34 -12.12
C GLY A 284 3.59 -6.61 -10.73
N MET A 285 3.61 -5.62 -9.83
CA MET A 285 4.24 -5.70 -8.50
C MET A 285 3.28 -5.56 -7.31
N ILE A 286 1.97 -5.42 -7.55
CA ILE A 286 0.98 -5.06 -6.51
C ILE A 286 0.46 -6.25 -5.69
N GLN A 287 0.88 -7.48 -6.00
CA GLN A 287 0.28 -8.73 -5.51
C GLN A 287 0.17 -8.78 -3.98
N ASN A 288 1.25 -8.38 -3.29
CA ASN A 288 1.29 -8.40 -1.83
C ASN A 288 0.68 -7.14 -1.22
N THR A 289 0.75 -5.99 -1.89
CA THR A 289 0.33 -4.70 -1.32
C THR A 289 -1.17 -4.49 -1.38
N CYS A 290 -1.78 -4.72 -2.54
CA CYS A 290 -3.18 -4.39 -2.81
C CYS A 290 -4.23 -5.07 -1.92
N PRO A 291 -4.01 -6.29 -1.36
CA PRO A 291 -4.96 -6.88 -0.41
C PRO A 291 -5.20 -6.03 0.84
N PHE A 292 -4.21 -5.23 1.25
CA PHE A 292 -4.29 -4.43 2.48
C PHE A 292 -4.97 -3.08 2.27
N ASP A 293 -5.25 -2.69 1.03
CA ASP A 293 -5.98 -1.47 0.70
C ASP A 293 -7.50 -1.64 0.82
N PHE A 294 -8.04 -2.85 0.64
CA PHE A 294 -9.48 -3.10 0.88
C PHE A 294 -9.76 -3.87 2.17
N THR A 295 -8.79 -4.58 2.73
CA THR A 295 -8.93 -5.17 4.08
C THR A 295 -8.53 -4.21 5.18
N HIS A 296 -7.99 -3.03 4.84
CA HIS A 296 -7.80 -1.88 5.73
C HIS A 296 -6.76 -2.03 6.84
N HIS A 297 -6.05 -3.15 6.92
CA HIS A 297 -4.95 -3.37 7.86
C HIS A 297 -3.81 -2.36 7.63
N PRO A 298 -3.13 -1.88 8.69
CA PRO A 298 -1.93 -1.08 8.54
C PRO A 298 -0.78 -1.93 7.98
N ALA A 299 -0.07 -1.40 7.00
CA ALA A 299 1.02 -2.10 6.32
C ALA A 299 2.19 -1.15 6.04
N MET A 300 3.38 -1.54 6.47
CA MET A 300 4.59 -0.71 6.36
C MET A 300 5.68 -1.42 5.56
N ASN A 301 6.27 -0.71 4.59
CA ASN A 301 7.53 -1.10 3.98
C ASN A 301 8.70 -0.75 4.90
N VAL A 302 9.58 -1.72 5.12
CA VAL A 302 10.87 -1.59 5.79
C VAL A 302 11.96 -2.07 4.83
N PRO A 303 12.91 -1.21 4.43
CA PRO A 303 14.06 -1.65 3.64
C PRO A 303 14.88 -2.69 4.42
N CYS A 304 15.17 -3.83 3.79
CA CYS A 304 15.74 -4.97 4.52
C CYS A 304 16.99 -5.60 3.89
N ALA A 305 17.24 -5.36 2.61
CA ALA A 305 18.45 -5.78 1.91
C ALA A 305 18.69 -4.94 0.65
N LYS A 306 19.88 -5.09 0.06
CA LYS A 306 20.15 -4.71 -1.33
C LYS A 306 20.52 -5.95 -2.12
N SER A 307 20.08 -6.02 -3.37
CA SER A 307 20.47 -7.07 -4.30
C SER A 307 20.66 -6.47 -5.70
N ASP A 308 21.80 -6.73 -6.32
CA ASP A 308 22.27 -6.05 -7.55
C ASP A 308 22.26 -4.51 -7.43
N GLY A 309 22.59 -4.01 -6.23
CA GLY A 309 22.58 -2.57 -5.93
C GLY A 309 21.18 -1.94 -5.79
N LEU A 310 20.10 -2.71 -5.94
CA LEU A 310 18.73 -2.24 -5.78
C LEU A 310 18.17 -2.59 -4.39
N PRO A 311 17.37 -1.70 -3.77
CA PRO A 311 16.68 -1.99 -2.51
C PRO A 311 15.69 -3.16 -2.60
N VAL A 312 15.54 -3.86 -1.49
CA VAL A 312 14.53 -4.89 -1.24
C VAL A 312 13.74 -4.51 0.02
N GLY A 313 12.41 -4.49 -0.09
CA GLY A 313 11.50 -4.17 0.99
C GLY A 313 10.85 -5.39 1.65
N MET A 314 10.84 -5.40 2.98
CA MET A 314 10.03 -6.29 3.81
C MET A 314 8.79 -5.53 4.29
N MET A 315 7.60 -6.10 4.10
CA MET A 315 6.36 -5.52 4.57
C MET A 315 5.97 -6.10 5.93
N LEU A 316 5.68 -5.22 6.88
CA LEU A 316 5.14 -5.54 8.20
C LEU A 316 3.67 -5.12 8.25
N ILE A 317 2.79 -6.03 8.63
CA ILE A 317 1.33 -5.81 8.66
C ILE A 317 0.81 -6.11 10.06
N GLY A 318 0.00 -5.21 10.62
CA GLY A 318 -0.60 -5.32 11.95
C GLY A 318 -2.12 -5.40 11.93
N ARG A 319 -2.72 -5.43 13.12
CA ARG A 319 -4.18 -5.33 13.31
C ARG A 319 -4.63 -3.88 13.08
N HIS A 320 -5.91 -3.68 12.75
CA HIS A 320 -6.48 -2.33 12.64
C HIS A 320 -6.23 -1.52 13.91
N PHE A 321 -5.73 -0.31 13.74
CA PHE A 321 -5.35 0.64 14.79
C PHE A 321 -4.25 0.13 15.74
N GLU A 322 -3.49 -0.89 15.34
CA GLU A 322 -2.23 -1.30 15.96
C GLU A 322 -1.01 -0.89 15.12
N ASP A 323 -1.11 0.25 14.42
CA ASP A 323 -0.01 0.88 13.67
C ASP A 323 1.25 1.09 14.54
N ASP A 324 1.07 1.35 15.84
CA ASP A 324 2.15 1.47 16.82
C ASP A 324 2.95 0.16 17.01
N VAL A 325 2.28 -1.00 16.90
CA VAL A 325 2.94 -2.32 16.95
C VAL A 325 3.76 -2.55 15.68
N VAL A 326 3.23 -2.13 14.52
CA VAL A 326 3.94 -2.17 13.24
C VAL A 326 5.19 -1.30 13.30
N LEU A 327 5.06 -0.05 13.76
CA LEU A 327 6.16 0.89 13.94
C LEU A 327 7.21 0.39 14.94
N ARG A 328 6.79 -0.19 16.07
CA ARG A 328 7.70 -0.79 17.05
C ARG A 328 8.54 -1.92 16.44
N ALA A 329 7.90 -2.80 15.66
CA ALA A 329 8.61 -3.89 14.97
C ALA A 329 9.57 -3.35 13.90
N ALA A 330 9.14 -2.34 13.13
CA ALA A 330 9.99 -1.67 12.14
C ALA A 330 11.23 -1.05 12.80
N HIS A 331 11.06 -0.33 13.90
CA HIS A 331 12.14 0.35 14.62
C HIS A 331 13.15 -0.64 15.23
N ALA A 332 12.67 -1.76 15.76
CA ALA A 332 13.54 -2.82 16.25
C ALA A 332 14.40 -3.43 15.13
N PHE A 333 13.81 -3.62 13.95
CA PHE A 333 14.56 -4.08 12.77
C PHE A 333 15.56 -3.03 12.29
N GLU A 334 15.17 -1.77 12.18
CA GLU A 334 16.04 -0.64 11.79
C GLU A 334 17.30 -0.57 12.69
N LYS A 335 17.12 -0.70 14.01
CA LYS A 335 18.22 -0.69 15.00
C LYS A 335 19.25 -1.81 14.83
N THR A 336 18.92 -2.87 14.08
CA THR A 336 19.92 -3.92 13.78
C THR A 336 21.02 -3.41 12.85
N GLY A 337 20.79 -2.31 12.12
CA GLY A 337 21.69 -1.84 11.08
C GLY A 337 21.85 -2.83 9.91
N SER A 338 20.93 -3.80 9.76
CA SER A 338 21.01 -4.83 8.71
C SER A 338 20.83 -4.27 7.30
N TYR A 339 20.24 -3.08 7.18
CA TYR A 339 20.11 -2.33 5.93
C TYR A 339 21.00 -1.09 6.00
N GLN A 340 22.09 -1.08 5.23
CA GLN A 340 22.97 0.07 4.99
C GLN A 340 23.25 0.22 3.49
#